data_AF-A0A803NJV4-F1
#
_entry.id   AF-A0A803NJV4-F1
#
_cell.length_a   1.000
_cell.length_b   1.000
_cell.length_c   1.000
_cell.angle_alpha   90.00
_cell.angle_beta   90.00
_cell.angle_gamma   90.00
#
_symmetry.space_group_name_H-M   'P 1'
#
loop_
_entity.id
_entity.type
_entity.pdbx_description
1 polymer ?
#
loop_
_entity_poly.entity_id
_entity_poly.type
_entity_poly.pdbx_seq_one_letter_code
_entity_poly.pdbx_strand_id
1 'polypeptide(L)'
;MLIMLLHCYFHGLTDAIDDVVSVNWQMFTNGMSETNSSRVVLRDVSPKAFEGMLDFMYSGEVNLENTMESGAMLLQMLLLSDQFGVTLLHQECCKILLECLSEDTVCPILQAVSSIPSCKLIEETCERNFSMHFDYCTTASIDFIFLEEANFSNIIRHPDLTVTSEEKVLDAILMWGMKAKNAYGWEVVDELMIYSTPELLFGERLESVFNFLSSVRFPIMPLVLLKKLEKSNISRHIPSFDFLVKEAISYVEHGLCEPEFDQNVRFQLRRSSYKELQYLCDGDSNGVLYFAGTSYGQHQWVNPVLAKTITITASSPPSRFTDSKVLASRTYQGTSFAGPRIEDGHSSAWWMVDIGPNHQLMCNYYTLRQDGSRAYNRYWNLQGSLDGKTWTNLRVHENDQTVCKPGQFASWPIIGPNALRPFRFFRVVLTGPTTDVSNPFNICICFLELYGFFH
;
A
#
# COMPACT_ATOMS: atom_id res chain seq x y z
N MET A 1 14.52 -36.85 17.65
CA MET A 1 13.79 -38.00 18.21
C MET A 1 13.35 -37.62 19.61
N LEU A 2 12.28 -36.84 19.74
CA LEU A 2 11.75 -36.45 21.04
C LEU A 2 11.04 -37.66 21.66
N ILE A 3 11.46 -38.02 22.87
CA ILE A 3 10.91 -39.13 23.64
C ILE A 3 10.13 -38.48 24.78
N MET A 4 8.79 -38.47 24.71
CA MET A 4 7.95 -38.08 25.85
C MET A 4 7.14 -39.27 26.35
N LEU A 5 7.27 -39.50 27.66
CA LEU A 5 6.54 -40.47 28.47
C LEU A 5 5.11 -39.96 28.70
N LEU A 6 4.20 -40.28 27.80
CA LEU A 6 2.77 -39.95 27.93
C LEU A 6 2.03 -40.85 28.94
N HIS A 7 2.64 -41.95 29.39
CA HIS A 7 1.95 -43.05 30.09
C HIS A 7 1.79 -42.89 31.62
N CYS A 8 2.29 -41.81 32.22
CA CYS A 8 2.12 -41.54 33.67
C CYS A 8 1.36 -40.24 33.98
N TYR A 9 1.06 -39.41 32.99
CA TYR A 9 0.53 -38.07 33.24
C TYR A 9 -1.00 -37.95 33.10
N PHE A 10 -1.66 -38.85 32.39
CA PHE A 10 -3.12 -38.79 32.17
C PHE A 10 -3.98 -39.33 33.32
N HIS A 11 -3.42 -40.05 34.30
CA HIS A 11 -4.22 -40.60 35.40
C HIS A 11 -4.54 -39.60 36.53
N GLY A 12 -3.92 -38.41 36.53
CA GLY A 12 -4.11 -37.37 37.55
C GLY A 12 -4.80 -36.09 37.09
N LEU A 13 -5.23 -36.02 35.82
CA LEU A 13 -5.75 -34.80 35.16
C LEU A 13 -7.07 -35.06 34.41
N THR A 14 -7.81 -36.08 34.83
CA THR A 14 -9.00 -36.61 34.14
C THR A 14 -10.18 -35.65 34.07
N ASP A 15 -10.20 -34.56 34.83
CA ASP A 15 -11.40 -33.71 34.90
C ASP A 15 -11.27 -32.39 34.11
N ALA A 16 -10.08 -32.03 33.60
CA ALA A 16 -9.85 -30.73 32.92
C ALA A 16 -9.35 -30.85 31.47
N ILE A 17 -8.80 -31.99 31.06
CA ILE A 17 -8.23 -32.18 29.71
C ILE A 17 -9.23 -32.86 28.75
N ASP A 18 -10.26 -33.53 29.27
CA ASP A 18 -11.26 -34.26 28.47
C ASP A 18 -12.04 -33.36 27.48
N ASP A 19 -12.11 -32.04 27.74
CA ASP A 19 -12.76 -31.07 26.85
C ASP A 19 -11.81 -30.40 25.82
N VAL A 20 -10.48 -30.61 25.90
CA VAL A 20 -9.49 -29.77 25.19
C VAL A 20 -8.90 -30.43 23.93
N VAL A 21 -8.87 -31.76 23.81
CA VAL A 21 -8.18 -32.46 22.70
C VAL A 21 -8.97 -33.69 22.21
N SER A 22 -9.66 -33.58 21.07
CA SER A 22 -10.53 -34.65 20.57
C SER A 22 -9.77 -35.85 19.97
N VAL A 23 -8.58 -35.62 19.39
CA VAL A 23 -7.81 -36.66 18.67
C VAL A 23 -7.02 -37.56 19.62
N ASN A 24 -6.43 -37.00 20.68
CA ASN A 24 -5.62 -37.77 21.63
C ASN A 24 -6.46 -38.78 22.41
N TRP A 25 -7.69 -38.43 22.81
CA TRP A 25 -8.55 -39.34 23.55
C TRP A 25 -8.84 -40.64 22.78
N GLN A 26 -8.99 -40.56 21.44
CA GLN A 26 -9.25 -41.72 20.59
C GLN A 26 -8.02 -42.59 20.33
N MET A 27 -6.80 -42.07 20.49
CA MET A 27 -5.57 -42.89 20.38
C MET A 27 -5.34 -43.74 21.64
N PHE A 28 -5.80 -43.26 22.80
CA PHE A 28 -5.64 -43.94 24.10
C PHE A 28 -6.88 -44.70 24.55
N THR A 29 -7.98 -44.63 23.80
CA THR A 29 -9.20 -45.39 24.04
C THR A 29 -9.64 -46.10 22.75
N ASN A 30 -10.08 -47.36 22.84
CA ASN A 30 -10.45 -48.28 21.74
C ASN A 30 -9.38 -49.27 21.21
N GLY A 31 -8.41 -49.68 22.03
CA GLY A 31 -7.64 -50.91 21.77
C GLY A 31 -6.65 -50.83 20.61
N MET A 32 -6.20 -49.63 20.23
CA MET A 32 -5.07 -49.43 19.31
C MET A 32 -3.74 -49.84 19.98
N SER A 33 -2.70 -50.11 19.18
CA SER A 33 -1.37 -50.53 19.66
C SER A 33 -0.74 -49.57 20.68
N GLU A 34 -1.10 -48.29 20.57
CA GLU A 34 -0.67 -47.17 21.38
C GLU A 34 -1.23 -47.24 22.80
N THR A 35 -2.38 -47.91 22.99
CA THR A 35 -3.01 -48.13 24.31
C THR A 35 -2.12 -48.93 25.26
N ASN A 36 -1.31 -49.84 24.72
CA ASN A 36 -0.41 -50.71 25.49
C ASN A 36 1.07 -50.28 25.41
N SER A 37 1.36 -49.13 24.77
CA SER A 37 2.71 -48.62 24.58
C SER A 37 2.93 -47.37 25.42
N SER A 38 4.01 -47.34 26.20
CA SER A 38 4.40 -46.13 26.97
C SER A 38 5.02 -45.02 26.13
N ARG A 39 5.13 -45.23 24.81
CA ARG A 39 5.85 -44.36 23.87
C ARG A 39 5.05 -44.19 22.59
N VAL A 40 4.84 -42.93 22.19
CA VAL A 40 4.24 -42.54 20.92
C VAL A 40 5.30 -41.81 20.09
N VAL A 41 5.49 -42.22 18.85
CA VAL A 41 6.45 -41.59 17.92
C VAL A 41 5.68 -40.73 16.93
N LEU A 42 5.72 -39.41 17.15
CA LEU A 42 5.17 -38.44 16.20
C LEU A 42 6.19 -38.21 15.08
N ARG A 43 5.75 -38.34 13.83
CA ARG A 43 6.53 -38.04 12.63
C ARG A 43 6.04 -36.70 12.06
N ASP A 44 6.95 -35.99 11.39
CA ASP A 44 6.63 -34.74 10.68
C ASP A 44 6.19 -33.55 11.55
N VAL A 45 6.64 -33.51 12.81
CA VAL A 45 6.34 -32.43 13.76
C VAL A 45 7.62 -31.69 14.17
N SER A 46 7.57 -30.35 14.12
CA SER A 46 8.63 -29.48 14.64
C SER A 46 8.72 -29.59 16.17
N PRO A 47 9.88 -29.97 16.74
CA PRO A 47 10.04 -30.10 18.18
C PRO A 47 9.66 -28.86 18.98
N LYS A 48 10.07 -27.69 18.51
CA LYS A 48 9.84 -26.40 19.20
C LYS A 48 8.36 -26.01 19.18
N ALA A 49 7.68 -26.21 18.05
CA ALA A 49 6.25 -25.89 17.94
C ALA A 49 5.40 -26.83 18.78
N PHE A 50 5.79 -28.11 18.89
CA PHE A 50 5.12 -29.07 19.75
C PHE A 50 5.35 -28.79 21.23
N GLU A 51 6.56 -28.37 21.63
CA GLU A 51 6.85 -27.91 22.98
C GLU A 51 6.00 -26.69 23.33
N GLY A 52 5.91 -25.69 22.44
CA GLY A 52 5.02 -24.53 22.63
C GLY A 52 3.52 -24.91 22.73
N MET A 53 3.07 -25.90 21.96
CA MET A 53 1.70 -26.43 22.08
C MET A 53 1.47 -27.10 23.44
N LEU A 54 2.42 -27.89 23.93
CA LEU A 54 2.33 -28.52 25.25
C LEU A 54 2.34 -27.47 26.35
N ASP A 55 3.24 -26.49 26.29
CA ASP A 55 3.30 -25.39 27.25
C ASP A 55 1.97 -24.65 27.31
N PHE A 56 1.31 -24.40 26.18
CA PHE A 56 -0.04 -23.85 26.15
C PHE A 56 -1.07 -24.78 26.82
N MET A 57 -1.03 -26.09 26.57
CA MET A 57 -1.95 -27.05 27.22
C MET A 57 -1.82 -27.05 28.75
N TYR A 58 -0.62 -26.81 29.29
CA TYR A 58 -0.38 -26.77 30.73
C TYR A 58 -0.57 -25.40 31.37
N SER A 59 -0.24 -24.31 30.67
CA SER A 59 -0.25 -22.94 31.21
C SER A 59 -1.48 -22.13 30.83
N GLY A 60 -2.14 -22.47 29.71
CA GLY A 60 -3.20 -21.68 29.10
C GLY A 60 -2.73 -20.42 28.37
N GLU A 61 -1.42 -20.15 28.31
CA GLU A 61 -0.85 -18.94 27.72
C GLU A 61 0.11 -19.28 26.56
N VAL A 62 0.05 -18.48 25.49
CA VAL A 62 0.98 -18.60 24.35
C VAL A 62 2.18 -17.69 24.61
N ASN A 63 3.28 -18.24 25.11
CA ASN A 63 4.51 -17.49 25.36
C ASN A 63 5.30 -17.28 24.06
N LEU A 64 5.20 -16.07 23.48
CA LEU A 64 5.98 -15.62 22.33
C LEU A 64 7.28 -14.88 22.73
N GLU A 65 7.71 -15.00 23.99
CA GLU A 65 8.91 -14.32 24.49
C GLU A 65 10.18 -14.87 23.81
N ASN A 66 10.72 -14.05 22.91
CA ASN A 66 12.04 -14.14 22.27
C ASN A 66 12.20 -15.10 21.08
N THR A 67 11.91 -14.61 19.86
CA THR A 67 12.88 -14.61 18.73
C THR A 67 12.31 -13.90 17.49
N MET A 68 13.19 -13.44 16.60
CA MET A 68 12.90 -12.97 15.23
C MET A 68 12.18 -14.01 14.33
N GLU A 69 11.86 -15.20 14.85
CA GLU A 69 11.20 -16.33 14.18
C GLU A 69 9.75 -16.55 14.69
N SER A 70 9.19 -15.62 15.46
CA SER A 70 7.88 -15.73 16.10
C SER A 70 6.74 -16.08 15.15
N GLY A 71 6.73 -15.49 13.93
CA GLY A 71 5.70 -15.76 12.92
C GLY A 71 5.73 -17.19 12.37
N ALA A 72 6.92 -17.74 12.09
CA ALA A 72 7.05 -19.10 11.57
C ALA A 72 6.71 -20.15 12.64
N MET A 73 7.06 -19.88 13.90
CA MET A 73 6.66 -20.72 15.04
C MET A 73 5.15 -20.69 15.25
N LEU A 74 4.52 -19.51 15.16
CA LEU A 74 3.07 -19.34 15.31
C LEU A 74 2.28 -20.10 14.22
N LEU A 75 2.73 -20.03 12.96
CA LEU A 75 2.13 -20.79 11.85
C LEU A 75 2.26 -22.31 12.07
N GLN A 76 3.40 -22.78 12.57
CA GLN A 76 3.58 -24.20 12.91
C GLN A 76 2.70 -24.61 14.08
N MET A 77 2.53 -23.76 15.10
CA MET A 77 1.63 -24.03 16.22
C MET A 77 0.17 -24.07 15.78
N LEU A 78 -0.23 -23.21 14.84
CA LEU A 78 -1.56 -23.25 14.23
C LEU A 78 -1.81 -24.59 13.51
N LEU A 79 -0.87 -25.03 12.67
CA LEU A 79 -0.94 -26.32 11.97
C LEU A 79 -1.07 -27.49 12.95
N LEU A 80 -0.29 -27.49 14.03
CA LEU A 80 -0.37 -28.53 15.06
C LEU A 80 -1.69 -28.45 15.83
N SER A 81 -2.18 -27.24 16.14
CA SER A 81 -3.45 -27.08 16.84
C SER A 81 -4.62 -27.66 16.04
N ASP A 82 -4.61 -27.51 14.71
CA ASP A 82 -5.60 -28.12 13.83
C ASP A 82 -5.42 -29.64 13.77
N GLN A 83 -4.19 -30.12 13.56
CA GLN A 83 -3.87 -31.55 13.49
C GLN A 83 -4.26 -32.33 14.76
N PHE A 84 -4.02 -31.75 15.94
CA PHE A 84 -4.33 -32.37 17.23
C PHE A 84 -5.73 -32.01 17.74
N GLY A 85 -6.46 -31.10 17.08
CA GLY A 85 -7.81 -30.68 17.45
C GLY A 85 -7.88 -29.80 18.71
N VAL A 86 -6.85 -28.99 18.97
CA VAL A 86 -6.76 -28.07 20.12
C VAL A 86 -7.41 -26.74 19.77
N THR A 87 -8.73 -26.65 19.93
CA THR A 87 -9.55 -25.52 19.44
C THR A 87 -9.19 -24.18 20.10
N LEU A 88 -8.87 -24.18 21.40
CA LEU A 88 -8.50 -22.96 22.13
C LEU A 88 -7.16 -22.38 21.66
N LEU A 89 -6.16 -23.25 21.41
CA LEU A 89 -4.88 -22.83 20.85
C LEU A 89 -5.06 -22.29 19.43
N HIS A 90 -5.88 -22.97 18.62
CA HIS A 90 -6.19 -22.53 17.26
C HIS A 90 -6.78 -21.11 17.27
N GLN A 91 -7.75 -20.83 18.14
CA GLN A 91 -8.37 -19.51 18.24
C GLN A 91 -7.39 -18.41 18.65
N GLU A 92 -6.54 -18.66 19.65
CA GLU A 92 -5.53 -17.67 20.07
C GLU A 92 -4.45 -17.46 19.00
N CYS A 93 -3.97 -18.52 18.35
CA CYS A 93 -3.05 -18.40 17.22
C CYS A 93 -3.65 -17.55 16.09
N CYS A 94 -4.93 -17.79 15.74
CA CYS A 94 -5.65 -17.01 14.74
C CYS A 94 -5.74 -15.53 15.11
N LYS A 95 -6.06 -15.22 16.37
CA LYS A 95 -6.15 -13.85 16.87
C LYS A 95 -4.79 -13.12 16.79
N ILE A 96 -3.73 -13.75 17.25
CA ILE A 96 -2.37 -13.18 17.22
C ILE A 96 -1.91 -12.98 15.76
N LEU A 97 -2.23 -13.92 14.85
CA LEU A 97 -1.93 -13.76 13.43
C LEU A 97 -2.65 -12.54 12.83
N LEU A 98 -3.92 -12.34 13.15
CA LEU A 98 -4.69 -11.17 12.70
C LEU A 98 -4.11 -9.85 13.24
N GLU A 99 -3.63 -9.84 14.49
CA GLU A 99 -2.95 -8.68 15.08
C GLU A 99 -1.56 -8.42 14.46
N CYS A 100 -0.90 -9.47 13.97
CA CYS A 100 0.39 -9.40 13.28
C CYS A 100 0.29 -9.17 11.76
N LEU A 101 -0.91 -8.99 11.21
CA LEU A 101 -1.10 -8.74 9.78
C LEU A 101 -0.54 -7.36 9.42
N SER A 102 0.51 -7.36 8.63
CA SER A 102 1.16 -6.18 8.06
C SER A 102 1.45 -6.45 6.59
N GLU A 103 1.69 -5.40 5.80
CA GLU A 103 1.94 -5.49 4.37
C GLU A 103 3.08 -6.47 4.01
N ASP A 104 4.09 -6.60 4.88
CA ASP A 104 5.23 -7.52 4.72
C ASP A 104 4.89 -8.98 5.08
N THR A 105 3.93 -9.19 5.98
CA THR A 105 3.59 -10.53 6.53
C THR A 105 2.40 -11.18 5.83
N VAL A 106 1.64 -10.45 5.00
CA VAL A 106 0.43 -10.98 4.34
C VAL A 106 0.75 -12.17 3.43
N CYS A 107 1.76 -12.08 2.56
CA CYS A 107 2.04 -13.15 1.58
C CYS A 107 2.43 -14.47 2.25
N PRO A 108 3.40 -14.51 3.20
CA PRO A 108 3.78 -15.75 3.87
C PRO A 108 2.66 -16.35 4.70
N ILE A 109 1.85 -15.51 5.38
CA ILE A 109 0.70 -15.98 6.16
C ILE A 109 -0.34 -16.60 5.23
N LEU A 110 -0.67 -15.93 4.12
CA LEU A 110 -1.65 -16.45 3.16
C LEU A 110 -1.24 -17.80 2.57
N GLN A 111 0.05 -17.98 2.25
CA GLN A 111 0.58 -19.26 1.77
C GLN A 111 0.49 -20.39 2.81
N ALA A 112 0.77 -20.08 4.08
CA ALA A 112 0.70 -21.08 5.14
C ALA A 112 -0.74 -21.47 5.49
N VAL A 113 -1.66 -20.49 5.39
CA VAL A 113 -3.07 -20.65 5.75
C VAL A 113 -3.88 -21.31 4.63
N SER A 114 -3.50 -21.18 3.36
CA SER A 114 -4.24 -21.77 2.22
C SER A 114 -4.43 -23.29 2.34
N SER A 115 -3.49 -23.96 3.00
CA SER A 115 -3.52 -25.42 3.22
C SER A 115 -4.43 -25.86 4.38
N ILE A 116 -5.01 -24.92 5.14
CA ILE A 116 -5.74 -25.21 6.39
C ILE A 116 -7.23 -24.82 6.26
N PRO A 117 -8.16 -25.79 6.14
CA PRO A 117 -9.60 -25.52 5.95
C PRO A 117 -10.27 -24.75 7.10
N SER A 118 -9.76 -24.85 8.31
CA SER A 118 -10.29 -24.19 9.52
C SER A 118 -9.97 -22.69 9.58
N CYS A 119 -9.10 -22.18 8.69
CA CYS A 119 -8.60 -20.82 8.72
C CYS A 119 -9.15 -19.89 7.62
N LYS A 120 -10.29 -20.23 6.99
CA LYS A 120 -10.91 -19.45 5.91
C LYS A 120 -11.09 -17.96 6.21
N LEU A 121 -11.43 -17.60 7.45
CA LEU A 121 -11.62 -16.20 7.82
C LEU A 121 -10.30 -15.40 7.72
N ILE A 122 -9.17 -16.03 8.08
CA ILE A 122 -7.84 -15.41 7.95
C ILE A 122 -7.48 -15.30 6.48
N GLU A 123 -7.74 -16.35 5.70
CA GLU A 123 -7.52 -16.34 4.26
C GLU A 123 -8.25 -15.18 3.57
N GLU A 124 -9.56 -15.05 3.78
CA GLU A 124 -10.37 -13.95 3.24
C GLU A 124 -9.86 -12.57 3.69
N THR A 125 -9.41 -12.46 4.94
CA THR A 125 -8.86 -11.20 5.48
C THR A 125 -7.51 -10.87 4.85
N CYS A 126 -6.65 -11.87 4.64
CA CYS A 126 -5.37 -11.73 3.97
C CYS A 126 -5.55 -11.35 2.50
N GLU A 127 -6.47 -12.01 1.79
CA GLU A 127 -6.82 -11.68 0.40
C GLU A 127 -7.29 -10.23 0.30
N ARG A 128 -8.21 -9.81 1.19
CA ARG A 128 -8.68 -8.43 1.23
C ARG A 128 -7.56 -7.44 1.51
N ASN A 129 -6.69 -7.71 2.49
CA ASN A 129 -5.59 -6.80 2.83
C ASN A 129 -4.56 -6.70 1.71
N PHE A 130 -4.26 -7.83 1.05
CA PHE A 130 -3.42 -7.85 -0.15
C PHE A 130 -4.06 -7.02 -1.26
N SER A 131 -5.36 -7.19 -1.51
CA SER A 131 -6.06 -6.44 -2.55
C SER A 131 -6.06 -4.92 -2.30
N MET A 132 -6.19 -4.49 -1.04
CA MET A 132 -6.16 -3.06 -0.65
C MET A 132 -4.76 -2.43 -0.69
N HIS A 133 -3.69 -3.23 -0.69
CA HIS A 133 -2.30 -2.74 -0.71
C HIS A 133 -1.48 -3.41 -1.84
N PHE A 134 -2.15 -3.76 -2.94
CA PHE A 134 -1.59 -4.60 -4.01
C PHE A 134 -0.27 -4.06 -4.58
N ASP A 135 -0.19 -2.76 -4.81
CA ASP A 135 1.01 -2.11 -5.35
C ASP A 135 2.23 -2.25 -4.44
N TYR A 136 2.01 -2.15 -3.13
CA TYR A 136 3.07 -2.33 -2.15
C TYR A 136 3.51 -3.79 -2.12
N CYS A 137 2.57 -4.73 -1.96
CA CYS A 137 2.85 -6.16 -1.84
C CYS A 137 3.64 -6.70 -3.05
N THR A 138 3.27 -6.28 -4.26
CA THR A 138 3.93 -6.70 -5.51
C THR A 138 5.29 -6.06 -5.76
N THR A 139 5.58 -4.92 -5.12
CA THR A 139 6.87 -4.24 -5.21
C THR A 139 7.84 -4.67 -4.11
N ALA A 140 7.32 -4.91 -2.90
CA ALA A 140 8.10 -5.27 -1.72
C ALA A 140 8.60 -6.72 -1.77
N SER A 141 7.77 -7.64 -2.31
CA SER A 141 8.10 -9.06 -2.35
C SER A 141 7.70 -9.72 -3.67
N ILE A 142 8.42 -10.77 -4.06
CA ILE A 142 8.05 -11.66 -5.18
C ILE A 142 7.32 -12.92 -4.69
N ASP A 143 7.05 -13.00 -3.38
CA ASP A 143 6.51 -14.22 -2.76
C ASP A 143 5.11 -14.56 -3.27
N PHE A 144 4.35 -13.57 -3.75
CA PHE A 144 3.02 -13.79 -4.34
C PHE A 144 3.05 -14.78 -5.52
N ILE A 145 4.20 -15.00 -6.16
CA ILE A 145 4.38 -15.98 -7.25
C ILE A 145 4.12 -17.42 -6.77
N PHE A 146 4.34 -17.71 -5.50
CA PHE A 146 4.10 -19.03 -4.91
C PHE A 146 2.64 -19.25 -4.48
N LEU A 147 1.77 -18.25 -4.60
CA LEU A 147 0.35 -18.41 -4.29
C LEU A 147 -0.32 -19.41 -5.25
N GLU A 148 -1.30 -20.12 -4.70
CA GLU A 148 -2.20 -21.00 -5.43
C GLU A 148 -3.09 -20.19 -6.39
N GLU A 149 -3.57 -20.85 -7.45
CA GLU A 149 -4.41 -20.22 -8.47
C GLU A 149 -5.69 -19.62 -7.89
N ALA A 150 -6.33 -20.31 -6.95
CA ALA A 150 -7.56 -19.86 -6.31
C ALA A 150 -7.36 -18.53 -5.57
N ASN A 151 -6.31 -18.45 -4.75
CA ASN A 151 -6.04 -17.30 -3.88
C ASN A 151 -5.62 -16.09 -4.72
N PHE A 152 -4.78 -16.31 -5.74
CA PHE A 152 -4.39 -15.25 -6.67
C PHE A 152 -5.57 -14.74 -7.50
N SER A 153 -6.46 -15.65 -7.94
CA SER A 153 -7.72 -15.31 -8.62
C SER A 153 -8.61 -14.42 -7.74
N ASN A 154 -8.78 -14.80 -6.48
CA ASN A 154 -9.58 -14.05 -5.52
C ASN A 154 -9.03 -12.64 -5.31
N ILE A 155 -7.71 -12.50 -5.18
CA ILE A 155 -7.05 -11.19 -5.03
C ILE A 155 -7.29 -10.29 -6.24
N ILE A 156 -7.05 -10.76 -7.46
CA ILE A 156 -7.16 -9.94 -8.68
C ILE A 156 -8.61 -9.53 -8.97
N ARG A 157 -9.56 -10.44 -8.68
CA ARG A 157 -10.99 -10.24 -8.91
C ARG A 157 -11.69 -9.56 -7.73
N HIS A 158 -10.97 -9.28 -6.64
CA HIS A 158 -11.54 -8.64 -5.46
C HIS A 158 -12.10 -7.25 -5.80
N PRO A 159 -13.30 -6.87 -5.31
CA PRO A 159 -13.90 -5.56 -5.59
C PRO A 159 -13.10 -4.39 -5.02
N ASP A 160 -12.35 -4.62 -3.94
CA ASP A 160 -11.48 -3.63 -3.31
C ASP A 160 -10.02 -3.72 -3.82
N LEU A 161 -9.75 -4.30 -4.99
CA LEU A 161 -8.39 -4.25 -5.55
C LEU A 161 -8.02 -2.81 -5.91
N THR A 162 -7.01 -2.28 -5.24
CA THR A 162 -6.51 -0.93 -5.46
C THR A 162 -5.14 -0.94 -6.12
N VAL A 163 -4.99 -0.26 -7.25
CA VAL A 163 -3.74 -0.17 -8.02
C VAL A 163 -3.52 1.22 -8.58
N THR A 164 -2.26 1.63 -8.73
CA THR A 164 -1.82 2.88 -9.37
C THR A 164 -1.95 2.84 -10.88
N SER A 165 -1.77 1.66 -11.50
CA SER A 165 -2.01 1.45 -12.93
C SER A 165 -2.39 0.00 -13.21
N GLU A 166 -3.22 -0.20 -14.25
CA GLU A 166 -3.53 -1.56 -14.72
C GLU A 166 -2.31 -2.27 -15.31
N GLU A 167 -1.26 -1.53 -15.67
CA GLU A 167 0.02 -2.09 -16.09
C GLU A 167 0.63 -2.93 -14.96
N LYS A 168 0.51 -2.51 -13.70
CA LYS A 168 0.97 -3.29 -12.55
C LYS A 168 0.21 -4.60 -12.38
N VAL A 169 -1.09 -4.61 -12.67
CA VAL A 169 -1.90 -5.84 -12.65
C VAL A 169 -1.43 -6.80 -13.75
N LEU A 170 -1.17 -6.28 -14.95
CA LEU A 170 -0.63 -7.08 -16.06
C LEU A 170 0.74 -7.67 -15.70
N ASP A 171 1.66 -6.85 -15.20
CA ASP A 171 2.99 -7.29 -14.78
C ASP A 171 2.90 -8.40 -13.72
N ALA A 172 2.02 -8.24 -12.71
CA ALA A 172 1.81 -9.23 -11.67
C ALA A 172 1.28 -10.56 -12.20
N ILE A 173 0.32 -10.54 -13.14
CA ILE A 173 -0.21 -11.75 -13.78
C ILE A 173 0.89 -12.48 -14.54
N LEU A 174 1.70 -11.75 -15.31
CA LEU A 174 2.78 -12.33 -16.09
C LEU A 174 3.89 -12.91 -15.19
N MET A 175 4.26 -12.19 -14.12
CA MET A 175 5.23 -12.67 -13.13
C MET A 175 4.76 -13.94 -12.41
N TRP A 176 3.50 -13.97 -11.99
CA TRP A 176 2.90 -15.15 -11.37
C TRP A 176 2.88 -16.33 -12.36
N GLY A 177 2.50 -16.09 -13.62
CA GLY A 177 2.50 -17.11 -14.65
C GLY A 177 3.87 -17.74 -14.90
N MET A 178 4.91 -16.92 -14.98
CA MET A 178 6.28 -17.38 -15.32
C MET A 178 7.02 -18.07 -14.17
N LYS A 179 6.48 -18.06 -12.95
CA LYS A 179 7.24 -18.41 -11.74
C LYS A 179 8.59 -17.69 -11.69
N ALA A 180 8.56 -16.40 -12.01
CA ALA A 180 9.76 -15.59 -12.21
C ALA A 180 10.62 -15.52 -10.94
N LYS A 181 11.94 -15.61 -11.09
CA LYS A 181 12.89 -15.45 -9.97
C LYS A 181 13.20 -14.00 -9.64
N ASN A 182 12.88 -13.08 -10.56
CA ASN A 182 13.11 -11.64 -10.42
C ASN A 182 11.84 -10.89 -10.81
N ALA A 183 11.72 -9.64 -10.34
CA ALA A 183 10.66 -8.75 -10.78
C ALA A 183 10.85 -8.39 -12.27
N TYR A 184 9.86 -8.75 -13.10
CA TYR A 184 9.85 -8.47 -14.52
C TYR A 184 8.60 -7.66 -14.88
N GLY A 185 8.78 -6.59 -15.66
CA GLY A 185 7.66 -5.96 -16.36
C GLY A 185 7.33 -6.70 -17.65
N TRP A 186 6.16 -6.41 -18.22
CA TRP A 186 5.71 -7.00 -19.48
C TRP A 186 6.71 -6.80 -20.64
N GLU A 187 7.50 -5.71 -20.63
CA GLU A 187 8.56 -5.47 -21.63
C GLU A 187 9.62 -6.60 -21.65
N VAL A 188 10.01 -7.11 -20.48
CA VAL A 188 10.97 -8.22 -20.39
C VAL A 188 10.35 -9.52 -20.87
N VAL A 189 9.06 -9.73 -20.59
CA VAL A 189 8.32 -10.91 -21.07
C VAL A 189 8.20 -10.86 -22.60
N ASP A 190 8.02 -9.68 -23.17
CA ASP A 190 7.98 -9.47 -24.62
C ASP A 190 9.30 -9.82 -25.30
N GLU A 191 10.44 -9.49 -24.69
CA GLU A 191 11.77 -9.87 -25.15
C GLU A 191 11.98 -11.39 -25.06
N LEU A 192 11.55 -12.02 -23.97
CA LEU A 192 11.67 -13.46 -23.79
C LEU A 192 10.82 -14.26 -24.79
N MET A 193 9.67 -13.71 -25.20
CA MET A 193 8.81 -14.30 -26.25
C MET A 193 9.44 -14.28 -27.64
N ILE A 194 10.52 -13.54 -27.87
CA ILE A 194 11.29 -13.65 -29.13
C ILE A 194 11.93 -15.04 -29.25
N TYR A 195 12.33 -15.63 -28.12
CA TYR A 195 13.14 -16.84 -28.07
C TYR A 195 12.40 -18.05 -27.50
N SER A 196 11.21 -17.87 -26.94
CA SER A 196 10.45 -18.92 -26.23
C SER A 196 8.96 -18.84 -26.55
N THR A 197 8.28 -19.99 -26.58
CA THR A 197 6.83 -20.03 -26.77
C THR A 197 6.10 -19.81 -25.44
N PRO A 198 4.83 -19.33 -25.46
CA PRO A 198 4.05 -19.15 -24.24
C PRO A 198 3.91 -20.43 -23.39
N GLU A 199 3.82 -21.60 -24.02
CA GLU A 199 3.73 -22.88 -23.33
C GLU A 199 5.00 -23.18 -22.53
N LEU A 200 6.16 -22.78 -23.05
CA LEU A 200 7.45 -22.98 -22.38
C LEU A 200 7.69 -21.94 -21.26
N LEU A 201 7.13 -20.74 -21.41
CA LEU A 201 7.28 -19.64 -20.44
C LEU A 201 6.33 -19.79 -19.25
N PHE A 202 5.07 -20.15 -19.49
CA PHE A 202 4.04 -20.22 -18.44
C PHE A 202 3.76 -21.65 -17.98
N GLY A 203 4.15 -22.67 -18.76
CA GLY A 203 3.97 -24.08 -18.41
C GLY A 203 2.53 -24.41 -18.05
N GLU A 204 2.35 -25.02 -16.88
CA GLU A 204 1.04 -25.43 -16.35
C GLU A 204 0.11 -24.26 -16.00
N ARG A 205 0.63 -23.02 -15.87
CA ARG A 205 -0.15 -21.82 -15.50
C ARG A 205 -0.71 -21.06 -16.70
N LEU A 206 -0.51 -21.55 -17.93
CA LEU A 206 -0.89 -20.84 -19.16
C LEU A 206 -2.40 -20.55 -19.22
N GLU A 207 -3.24 -21.54 -18.93
CA GLU A 207 -4.70 -21.39 -18.97
C GLU A 207 -5.20 -20.40 -17.91
N SER A 208 -4.65 -20.47 -16.70
CA SER A 208 -4.91 -19.53 -15.62
C SER A 208 -4.52 -18.10 -15.99
N VAL A 209 -3.35 -17.91 -16.62
CA VAL A 209 -2.91 -16.60 -17.12
C VAL A 209 -3.92 -16.05 -18.12
N PHE A 210 -4.38 -16.85 -19.09
CA PHE A 210 -5.40 -16.40 -20.04
C PHE A 210 -6.70 -16.00 -19.36
N ASN A 211 -7.13 -16.75 -18.34
CA ASN A 211 -8.30 -16.40 -17.53
C ASN A 211 -8.10 -15.09 -16.76
N PHE A 212 -6.90 -14.83 -16.25
CA PHE A 212 -6.57 -13.60 -15.51
C PHE A 212 -6.40 -12.38 -16.40
N LEU A 213 -5.96 -12.54 -17.65
CA LEU A 213 -5.87 -11.42 -18.61
C LEU A 213 -7.22 -10.73 -18.81
N SER A 214 -8.33 -11.46 -18.76
CA SER A 214 -9.68 -10.88 -18.81
C SER A 214 -10.02 -9.95 -17.65
N SER A 215 -9.28 -10.07 -16.53
CA SER A 215 -9.47 -9.25 -15.34
C SER A 215 -8.71 -7.93 -15.40
N VAL A 216 -7.81 -7.75 -16.39
CA VAL A 216 -7.08 -6.50 -16.63
C VAL A 216 -7.97 -5.51 -17.40
N ARG A 217 -8.04 -4.26 -16.92
CA ARG A 217 -8.87 -3.20 -17.50
C ARG A 217 -8.10 -2.41 -18.55
N PHE A 218 -7.75 -3.07 -19.66
CA PHE A 218 -7.04 -2.47 -20.80
C PHE A 218 -7.63 -1.14 -21.31
N PRO A 219 -8.96 -0.93 -21.37
CA PRO A 219 -9.55 0.34 -21.86
C PRO A 219 -9.12 1.58 -21.07
N ILE A 220 -8.59 1.42 -19.86
CA ILE A 220 -8.21 2.49 -18.93
C ILE A 220 -6.71 2.82 -19.06
N MET A 221 -5.94 1.98 -19.75
CA MET A 221 -4.52 2.21 -19.97
C MET A 221 -4.28 3.38 -20.95
N PRO A 222 -3.16 4.12 -20.83
CA PRO A 222 -2.82 5.17 -21.79
C PRO A 222 -2.71 4.63 -23.22
N LEU A 223 -3.26 5.36 -24.21
CA LEU A 223 -3.23 4.97 -25.62
C LEU A 223 -1.82 4.68 -26.16
N VAL A 224 -0.82 5.43 -25.67
CA VAL A 224 0.60 5.21 -26.04
C VAL A 224 1.07 3.82 -25.61
N LEU A 225 0.66 3.35 -24.44
CA LEU A 225 0.99 2.03 -23.92
C LEU A 225 0.23 0.95 -24.70
N LEU A 226 -1.07 1.13 -24.95
CA LEU A 226 -1.88 0.19 -25.74
C LEU A 226 -1.31 -0.03 -27.15
N LYS A 227 -0.87 1.03 -27.83
CA LYS A 227 -0.21 0.94 -29.14
C LYS A 227 1.15 0.23 -29.11
N LYS A 228 1.85 0.25 -27.96
CA LYS A 228 3.05 -0.58 -27.76
C LYS A 228 2.66 -2.04 -27.55
N LEU A 229 1.67 -2.31 -26.70
CA LEU A 229 1.17 -3.65 -26.41
C LEU A 229 0.62 -4.35 -27.67
N GLU A 230 -0.10 -3.65 -28.55
CA GLU A 230 -0.58 -4.20 -29.82
C GLU A 230 0.57 -4.70 -30.71
N LYS A 231 1.72 -4.02 -30.68
CA LYS A 231 2.91 -4.35 -31.48
C LYS A 231 3.83 -5.39 -30.83
N SER A 232 3.56 -5.73 -29.58
CA SER A 232 4.32 -6.71 -28.79
C SER A 232 4.20 -8.12 -29.37
N ASN A 233 5.21 -8.95 -29.13
CA ASN A 233 5.19 -10.38 -29.36
C ASN A 233 4.14 -11.08 -28.48
N ILE A 234 3.83 -10.54 -27.29
CA ILE A 234 2.74 -11.04 -26.44
C ILE A 234 1.41 -11.04 -27.20
N SER A 235 1.08 -9.94 -27.90
CA SER A 235 -0.11 -9.86 -28.75
C SER A 235 -0.08 -10.84 -29.92
N ARG A 236 1.11 -11.08 -30.51
CA ARG A 236 1.25 -12.03 -31.62
C ARG A 236 1.02 -13.48 -31.19
N HIS A 237 1.49 -13.84 -30.00
CA HIS A 237 1.45 -15.22 -29.51
C HIS A 237 0.20 -15.55 -28.70
N ILE A 238 -0.51 -14.55 -28.16
CA ILE A 238 -1.72 -14.74 -27.35
C ILE A 238 -2.92 -14.04 -28.03
N PRO A 239 -3.76 -14.77 -28.78
CA PRO A 239 -4.88 -14.20 -29.52
C PRO A 239 -5.94 -13.52 -28.63
N SER A 240 -6.17 -14.04 -27.42
CA SER A 240 -7.09 -13.43 -26.45
C SER A 240 -6.59 -12.07 -25.99
N PHE A 241 -5.29 -11.92 -25.77
CA PHE A 241 -4.67 -10.64 -25.41
C PHE A 241 -4.79 -9.62 -26.54
N ASP A 242 -4.50 -10.03 -27.78
CA ASP A 242 -4.63 -9.19 -28.97
C ASP A 242 -6.05 -8.65 -29.15
N PHE A 243 -7.05 -9.50 -28.94
CA PHE A 243 -8.45 -9.09 -29.00
C PHE A 243 -8.77 -8.01 -27.96
N LEU A 244 -8.36 -8.21 -26.68
CA LEU A 244 -8.63 -7.26 -25.60
C LEU A 244 -7.92 -5.92 -25.80
N VAL A 245 -6.70 -5.93 -26.34
CA VAL A 245 -5.94 -4.70 -26.63
C VAL A 245 -6.56 -3.94 -27.80
N LYS A 246 -6.97 -4.63 -28.88
CA LYS A 246 -7.66 -3.99 -30.02
C LYS A 246 -9.02 -3.43 -29.65
N GLU A 247 -9.78 -4.15 -28.82
CA GLU A 247 -11.03 -3.66 -28.22
C GLU A 247 -10.78 -2.36 -27.44
N ALA A 248 -9.76 -2.33 -26.59
CA ALA A 248 -9.38 -1.15 -25.82
C ALA A 248 -8.93 0.04 -26.71
N ILE A 249 -8.12 -0.20 -27.74
CA ILE A 249 -7.71 0.85 -28.69
C ILE A 249 -8.92 1.42 -29.43
N SER A 250 -9.80 0.54 -29.93
CA SER A 250 -11.03 0.95 -30.61
C SER A 250 -11.90 1.81 -29.70
N TYR A 251 -12.08 1.40 -28.43
CA TYR A 251 -12.81 2.17 -27.43
C TYR A 251 -12.22 3.57 -27.20
N VAL A 252 -10.91 3.67 -26.95
CA VAL A 252 -10.23 4.94 -26.69
C VAL A 252 -10.24 5.86 -27.92
N GLU A 253 -10.16 5.32 -29.14
CA GLU A 253 -10.12 6.11 -30.38
C GLU A 253 -11.51 6.51 -30.90
N HIS A 254 -12.55 5.67 -30.70
CA HIS A 254 -13.84 5.82 -31.40
C HIS A 254 -15.06 6.06 -30.48
N GLY A 255 -14.98 5.93 -29.14
CA GLY A 255 -16.21 5.93 -28.35
C GLY A 255 -16.11 6.23 -26.86
N LEU A 256 -16.35 7.49 -26.51
CA LEU A 256 -17.05 7.91 -25.28
C LEU A 256 -18.59 7.86 -25.43
N CYS A 257 -19.13 7.14 -26.43
CA CYS A 257 -20.48 7.43 -26.98
C CYS A 257 -21.44 6.24 -27.11
N GLU A 258 -21.25 5.12 -26.40
CA GLU A 258 -22.24 4.04 -26.38
C GLU A 258 -22.70 3.69 -24.95
N PRO A 259 -24.01 3.80 -24.63
CA PRO A 259 -24.55 3.58 -23.29
C PRO A 259 -24.50 2.11 -22.83
N GLU A 260 -24.14 1.17 -23.70
CA GLU A 260 -23.95 -0.25 -23.33
C GLU A 260 -22.65 -0.50 -22.55
N PHE A 261 -21.64 0.38 -22.67
CA PHE A 261 -20.34 0.22 -21.99
C PHE A 261 -20.34 0.64 -20.53
N ASP A 262 -21.32 1.44 -20.09
CA ASP A 262 -21.39 2.00 -18.73
C ASP A 262 -21.65 0.92 -17.66
N GLN A 263 -22.18 -0.25 -18.06
CA GLN A 263 -22.45 -1.38 -17.17
C GLN A 263 -21.28 -2.37 -17.06
N ASN A 264 -20.28 -2.31 -17.94
CA ASN A 264 -19.23 -3.32 -18.00
C ASN A 264 -18.03 -2.91 -17.13
N VAL A 265 -17.76 -3.70 -16.09
CA VAL A 265 -16.73 -3.45 -15.06
C VAL A 265 -15.33 -3.25 -15.65
N ARG A 266 -15.04 -3.81 -16.83
CA ARG A 266 -13.74 -3.66 -17.53
C ARG A 266 -13.47 -2.24 -18.05
N PHE A 267 -14.52 -1.43 -18.22
CA PHE A 267 -14.42 -0.05 -18.69
C PHE A 267 -14.51 0.98 -17.54
N GLN A 268 -14.77 0.51 -16.31
CA GLN A 268 -14.82 1.35 -15.12
C GLN A 268 -13.47 1.35 -14.41
N LEU A 269 -13.02 2.49 -13.88
CA LEU A 269 -11.81 2.56 -13.04
C LEU A 269 -11.94 1.65 -11.81
N ARG A 270 -10.84 1.00 -11.41
CA ARG A 270 -10.76 0.38 -10.08
C ARG A 270 -10.93 1.48 -9.03
N ARG A 271 -11.38 1.11 -7.83
CA ARG A 271 -11.23 1.98 -6.67
C ARG A 271 -9.73 2.25 -6.55
N SER A 272 -9.29 3.47 -6.83
CA SER A 272 -7.92 3.86 -6.60
C SER A 272 -7.70 3.87 -5.08
N SER A 273 -6.57 3.32 -4.63
CA SER A 273 -6.09 3.54 -3.25
C SER A 273 -5.89 5.04 -2.95
N TYR A 274 -5.82 5.84 -4.02
CA TYR A 274 -5.71 7.28 -3.96
C TYR A 274 -7.08 7.95 -4.15
N LYS A 275 -7.51 8.74 -3.18
CA LYS A 275 -8.60 9.71 -3.34
C LYS A 275 -8.15 10.83 -4.27
N GLU A 276 -8.87 11.03 -5.37
CA GLU A 276 -8.64 12.19 -6.23
C GLU A 276 -9.19 13.46 -5.56
N LEU A 277 -8.30 14.43 -5.39
CA LEU A 277 -8.53 15.74 -4.78
C LEU A 277 -8.26 16.80 -5.84
N GLN A 278 -9.32 17.14 -6.59
CA GLN A 278 -9.22 18.02 -7.76
C GLN A 278 -9.26 19.49 -7.35
N TYR A 279 -8.34 20.28 -7.92
CA TYR A 279 -8.40 21.73 -7.87
C TYR A 279 -9.61 22.24 -8.66
N LEU A 280 -10.50 22.97 -7.98
CA LEU A 280 -11.63 23.66 -8.62
C LEU A 280 -11.38 25.17 -8.70
N CYS A 281 -10.97 25.77 -7.57
CA CYS A 281 -10.67 27.19 -7.49
C CYS A 281 -9.80 27.54 -6.29
N ASP A 282 -9.22 28.74 -6.32
CA ASP A 282 -8.41 29.27 -5.23
C ASP A 282 -9.16 29.28 -3.89
N GLY A 283 -8.61 28.58 -2.89
CA GLY A 283 -9.18 28.51 -1.55
C GLY A 283 -10.43 27.61 -1.44
N ASP A 284 -10.58 26.66 -2.37
CA ASP A 284 -11.63 25.64 -2.32
C ASP A 284 -11.50 24.69 -1.11
N SER A 285 -12.33 23.66 -1.10
CA SER A 285 -12.42 22.68 -0.01
C SER A 285 -12.11 21.27 -0.50
N ASN A 286 -11.30 21.15 -1.56
CA ASN A 286 -11.03 19.88 -2.22
C ASN A 286 -9.55 19.48 -2.15
N GLY A 287 -8.70 20.25 -1.48
CA GLY A 287 -7.29 19.92 -1.33
C GLY A 287 -6.99 18.98 -0.14
N VAL A 288 -5.74 18.56 -0.07
CA VAL A 288 -5.22 17.58 0.90
C VAL A 288 -5.32 18.08 2.34
N LEU A 289 -4.93 19.34 2.61
CA LEU A 289 -4.97 19.89 3.96
C LEU A 289 -6.42 20.04 4.43
N TYR A 290 -7.33 20.44 3.54
CA TYR A 290 -8.76 20.43 3.84
C TYR A 290 -9.27 19.00 4.13
N PHE A 291 -8.97 18.04 3.26
CA PHE A 291 -9.43 16.66 3.41
C PHE A 291 -8.93 16.03 4.73
N ALA A 292 -7.65 16.20 5.06
CA ALA A 292 -7.08 15.79 6.34
C ALA A 292 -7.73 16.51 7.55
N GLY A 293 -8.11 17.78 7.38
CA GLY A 293 -8.82 18.55 8.41
C GLY A 293 -10.24 18.06 8.68
N THR A 294 -10.87 17.36 7.73
CA THR A 294 -12.18 16.71 7.90
C THR A 294 -12.08 15.27 8.42
N SER A 295 -10.91 14.84 8.89
CA SER A 295 -10.62 13.42 9.18
C SER A 295 -10.98 12.54 7.99
N TYR A 296 -10.49 12.94 6.80
CA TYR A 296 -10.71 12.21 5.53
C TYR A 296 -12.21 12.09 5.17
N GLY A 297 -12.98 13.15 5.42
CA GLY A 297 -14.41 13.24 5.13
C GLY A 297 -15.35 12.72 6.21
N GLN A 298 -14.83 12.24 7.35
CA GLN A 298 -15.66 11.67 8.42
C GLN A 298 -16.23 12.71 9.39
N HIS A 299 -15.58 13.87 9.52
CA HIS A 299 -15.90 14.87 10.54
C HIS A 299 -15.97 16.29 9.95
N GLN A 300 -16.56 17.21 10.72
CA GLN A 300 -16.49 18.63 10.40
C GLN A 300 -15.03 19.11 10.43
N TRP A 301 -14.71 20.03 9.53
CA TRP A 301 -13.35 20.54 9.38
C TRP A 301 -12.80 21.13 10.70
N VAL A 302 -11.63 20.64 11.08
CA VAL A 302 -10.75 21.18 12.11
C VAL A 302 -9.39 21.40 11.46
N ASN A 303 -8.65 22.41 11.91
CA ASN A 303 -7.30 22.65 11.37
C ASN A 303 -6.44 21.38 11.53
N PRO A 304 -5.89 20.82 10.44
CA PRO A 304 -5.20 19.53 10.48
C PRO A 304 -3.91 19.56 11.33
N VAL A 305 -3.30 20.74 11.50
CA VAL A 305 -2.14 20.92 12.40
C VAL A 305 -2.56 20.83 13.86
N LEU A 306 -3.76 21.33 14.20
CA LEU A 306 -4.31 21.19 15.56
C LEU A 306 -4.77 19.75 15.83
N ALA A 307 -5.32 19.08 14.83
CA ALA A 307 -5.72 17.68 14.88
C ALA A 307 -4.52 16.71 14.89
N LYS A 308 -3.30 17.21 14.65
CA LYS A 308 -2.05 16.44 14.51
C LYS A 308 -2.09 15.40 13.38
N THR A 309 -2.94 15.59 12.38
CA THR A 309 -2.98 14.76 11.18
C THR A 309 -1.91 15.20 10.17
N ILE A 310 -1.61 16.50 10.13
CA ILE A 310 -0.56 17.09 9.29
C ILE A 310 0.43 17.86 10.18
N THR A 311 1.71 17.75 9.87
CA THR A 311 2.75 18.56 10.52
C THR A 311 3.30 19.58 9.54
N ILE A 312 3.25 20.87 9.91
CA ILE A 312 3.85 21.95 9.12
C ILE A 312 5.00 22.56 9.91
N THR A 313 6.14 22.76 9.24
CA THR A 313 7.36 23.33 9.80
C THR A 313 7.92 24.42 8.89
N ALA A 314 8.72 25.30 9.48
CA ALA A 314 9.35 26.43 8.79
C ALA A 314 10.87 26.36 8.94
N SER A 315 11.59 27.05 8.06
CA SER A 315 13.03 27.27 8.17
C SER A 315 13.43 28.09 9.41
N SER A 316 12.56 29.00 9.87
CA SER A 316 12.78 29.81 11.07
C SER A 316 12.08 29.24 12.32
N PRO A 317 12.60 29.52 13.54
CA PRO A 317 11.94 29.10 14.78
C PRO A 317 10.50 29.62 14.90
N PRO A 318 9.62 28.90 15.62
CA PRO A 318 8.25 29.35 15.88
C PRO A 318 8.23 30.73 16.53
N SER A 319 7.33 31.59 16.06
CA SER A 319 7.14 32.94 16.58
C SER A 319 5.68 33.36 16.40
N ARG A 320 5.31 34.55 16.88
CA ARG A 320 3.97 35.12 16.61
C ARG A 320 3.67 35.33 15.12
N PHE A 321 4.69 35.32 14.27
CA PHE A 321 4.58 35.48 12.81
C PHE A 321 4.93 34.20 12.03
N THR A 322 5.54 33.22 12.70
CA THR A 322 5.89 31.91 12.14
C THR A 322 5.06 30.87 12.87
N ASP A 323 3.76 30.82 12.55
CA ASP A 323 2.80 29.88 13.13
C ASP A 323 2.34 28.89 12.05
N SER A 324 2.70 27.62 12.21
CA SER A 324 2.37 26.55 11.28
C SER A 324 0.88 26.34 11.08
N LYS A 325 0.04 26.67 12.08
CA LYS A 325 -1.41 26.55 11.98
C LYS A 325 -2.00 27.50 10.94
N VAL A 326 -1.33 28.64 10.70
CA VAL A 326 -1.83 29.65 9.77
C VAL A 326 -1.86 29.11 8.35
N LEU A 327 -0.84 28.36 7.90
CA LEU A 327 -0.79 27.83 6.54
C LEU A 327 -1.91 26.85 6.21
N ALA A 328 -2.36 26.08 7.19
CA ALA A 328 -3.50 25.18 7.06
C ALA A 328 -4.83 25.85 7.43
N SER A 329 -4.83 27.14 7.78
CA SER A 329 -6.04 27.85 8.21
C SER A 329 -6.84 28.38 7.03
N ARG A 330 -8.16 28.40 7.19
CA ARG A 330 -9.10 29.02 6.24
C ARG A 330 -9.22 30.55 6.44
N THR A 331 -8.73 31.07 7.56
CA THR A 331 -8.79 32.49 7.90
C THR A 331 -7.58 33.23 7.35
N TYR A 332 -7.82 34.34 6.66
CA TYR A 332 -6.73 35.20 6.20
C TYR A 332 -5.92 35.74 7.38
N GLN A 333 -4.59 35.60 7.30
CA GLN A 333 -3.64 36.20 8.23
C GLN A 333 -2.81 37.26 7.51
N GLY A 334 -2.83 38.49 8.03
CA GLY A 334 -2.14 39.62 7.41
C GLY A 334 -0.62 39.63 7.58
N THR A 335 -0.07 38.81 8.48
CA THR A 335 1.37 38.68 8.68
C THR A 335 1.70 37.24 9.04
N SER A 336 2.38 36.55 8.13
CA SER A 336 2.79 35.15 8.28
C SER A 336 3.99 34.90 7.40
N PHE A 337 5.14 34.56 8.00
CA PHE A 337 6.36 34.31 7.23
C PHE A 337 7.26 33.26 7.87
N ALA A 338 8.03 32.58 7.02
CA ALA A 338 9.23 31.86 7.43
C ALA A 338 10.47 32.66 7.01
N GLY A 339 11.39 32.84 7.96
CA GLY A 339 12.63 33.57 7.74
C GLY A 339 13.75 32.69 7.22
N PRO A 340 14.85 33.29 6.75
CA PRO A 340 15.98 32.55 6.21
C PRO A 340 16.71 31.72 7.26
N ARG A 341 17.18 30.57 6.82
CA ARG A 341 18.15 29.73 7.51
C ARG A 341 19.37 29.55 6.59
N ILE A 342 20.56 29.54 7.16
CA ILE A 342 21.77 29.25 6.41
C ILE A 342 21.88 27.72 6.26
N GLU A 343 21.79 27.25 5.03
CA GLU A 343 21.99 25.84 4.63
C GLU A 343 23.08 25.83 3.55
N ASP A 344 24.17 25.09 3.77
CA ASP A 344 25.30 24.96 2.83
C ASP A 344 25.86 26.30 2.31
N GLY A 345 25.96 27.29 3.21
CA GLY A 345 26.49 28.63 2.90
C GLY A 345 25.53 29.54 2.14
N HIS A 346 24.31 29.09 1.86
CA HIS A 346 23.27 29.87 1.17
C HIS A 346 22.11 30.19 2.12
N SER A 347 21.56 31.40 1.99
CA SER A 347 20.35 31.80 2.72
C SER A 347 19.13 31.22 2.02
N SER A 348 18.45 30.29 2.68
CA SER A 348 17.25 29.61 2.16
C SER A 348 16.10 29.75 3.16
N ALA A 349 14.90 30.03 2.67
CA ALA A 349 13.69 30.03 3.49
C ALA A 349 12.64 29.12 2.89
N TRP A 350 11.95 28.37 3.76
CA TRP A 350 11.00 27.36 3.31
C TRP A 350 9.90 27.11 4.33
N TRP A 351 8.76 26.66 3.80
CA TRP A 351 7.70 25.99 4.55
C TRP A 351 7.61 24.55 4.07
N MET A 352 7.53 23.61 5.01
CA MET A 352 7.44 22.18 4.74
C MET A 352 6.19 21.59 5.38
N VAL A 353 5.46 20.81 4.60
CA VAL A 353 4.29 20.02 4.98
C VAL A 353 4.68 18.55 4.98
N ASP A 354 4.47 17.88 6.11
CA ASP A 354 4.44 16.42 6.24
C ASP A 354 2.98 15.99 6.33
N ILE A 355 2.51 15.27 5.31
CA ILE A 355 1.12 14.82 5.21
C ILE A 355 0.82 13.56 6.06
N GLY A 356 1.83 13.02 6.75
CA GLY A 356 1.70 11.88 7.66
C GLY A 356 2.41 10.61 7.17
N PRO A 357 2.80 9.70 8.08
CA PRO A 357 3.60 8.51 7.74
C PRO A 357 2.87 7.48 6.87
N ASN A 358 1.54 7.44 6.96
CA ASN A 358 0.70 6.48 6.23
C ASN A 358 0.15 7.05 4.93
N HIS A 359 0.63 8.23 4.51
CA HIS A 359 0.05 8.98 3.42
C HIS A 359 1.08 9.34 2.36
N GLN A 360 0.62 9.30 1.11
CA GLN A 360 1.40 9.71 -0.05
C GLN A 360 0.52 10.50 -1.02
N LEU A 361 1.12 11.48 -1.70
CA LEU A 361 0.42 12.32 -2.67
C LEU A 361 1.19 12.34 -3.99
N MET A 362 0.51 11.98 -5.07
CA MET A 362 0.93 12.35 -6.42
C MET A 362 0.36 13.73 -6.73
N CYS A 363 1.18 14.75 -6.52
CA CYS A 363 0.75 16.15 -6.53
C CYS A 363 0.69 16.69 -7.96
N ASN A 364 -0.49 17.09 -8.42
CA ASN A 364 -0.72 17.62 -9.76
C ASN A 364 -1.14 19.11 -9.78
N TYR A 365 -1.40 19.71 -8.62
CA TYR A 365 -1.72 21.12 -8.47
C TYR A 365 -1.36 21.60 -7.07
N TYR A 366 -1.08 22.89 -6.92
CA TYR A 366 -0.99 23.52 -5.61
C TYR A 366 -1.43 24.97 -5.65
N THR A 367 -1.85 25.46 -4.49
CA THR A 367 -2.33 26.84 -4.28
C THR A 367 -1.55 27.47 -3.13
N LEU A 368 -1.17 28.74 -3.32
CA LEU A 368 -0.62 29.59 -2.28
C LEU A 368 -1.47 30.84 -2.10
N ARG A 369 -1.48 31.38 -0.88
CA ARG A 369 -1.94 32.75 -0.63
C ARG A 369 -0.84 33.57 0.00
N GLN A 370 -0.54 34.71 -0.60
CA GLN A 370 0.32 35.73 -0.01
C GLN A 370 -0.31 36.26 1.28
N ASP A 371 0.51 36.57 2.28
CA ASP A 371 0.05 37.34 3.43
C ASP A 371 -0.21 38.83 3.07
N GLY A 372 -0.31 39.70 4.08
CA GLY A 372 -0.51 41.14 3.86
C GLY A 372 0.74 41.93 3.45
N SER A 373 1.90 41.28 3.39
CA SER A 373 3.15 41.92 3.03
C SER A 373 3.28 42.15 1.52
N ARG A 374 4.23 43.02 1.14
CA ARG A 374 4.63 43.27 -0.26
C ARG A 374 5.91 42.53 -0.64
N ALA A 375 6.27 41.49 0.11
CA ALA A 375 7.42 40.61 -0.14
C ALA A 375 6.97 39.45 -1.04
N TYR A 376 6.77 39.72 -2.33
CA TYR A 376 6.26 38.73 -3.27
C TYR A 376 7.38 37.79 -3.69
N ASN A 377 7.10 36.49 -3.67
CA ASN A 377 8.01 35.48 -4.18
C ASN A 377 8.22 35.66 -5.69
N ARG A 378 9.47 35.53 -6.13
CA ARG A 378 9.86 35.60 -7.55
C ARG A 378 10.60 34.34 -8.00
N TYR A 379 11.41 33.77 -7.11
CA TYR A 379 12.22 32.58 -7.38
C TYR A 379 11.97 31.56 -6.28
N TRP A 380 11.23 30.50 -6.60
CA TRP A 380 10.95 29.44 -5.64
C TRP A 380 10.67 28.11 -6.34
N ASN A 381 10.85 27.03 -5.60
CA ASN A 381 10.50 25.70 -6.07
C ASN A 381 9.49 25.06 -5.13
N LEU A 382 8.51 24.36 -5.71
CA LEU A 382 7.78 23.33 -4.98
C LEU A 382 8.55 22.01 -5.13
N GLN A 383 8.87 21.38 -4.01
CA GLN A 383 9.63 20.13 -3.96
C GLN A 383 8.87 19.05 -3.21
N GLY A 384 9.04 17.80 -3.64
CA GLY A 384 8.53 16.59 -2.99
C GLY A 384 9.66 15.71 -2.47
N SER A 385 9.43 14.99 -1.36
CA SER A 385 10.36 14.04 -0.76
C SER A 385 9.64 12.88 -0.08
N LEU A 386 10.27 11.70 -0.08
CA LEU A 386 9.78 10.51 0.65
C LEU A 386 10.34 10.42 2.07
N ASP A 387 11.55 10.94 2.29
CA ASP A 387 12.34 10.78 3.52
C ASP A 387 12.57 12.11 4.27
N GLY A 388 12.15 13.24 3.69
CA GLY A 388 12.40 14.59 4.20
C GLY A 388 13.85 15.08 4.01
N LYS A 389 14.71 14.30 3.36
CA LYS A 389 16.14 14.57 3.16
C LYS A 389 16.49 14.76 1.68
N THR A 390 15.99 13.88 0.82
CA THR A 390 16.20 13.92 -0.62
C THR A 390 15.01 14.58 -1.30
N TRP A 391 15.24 15.68 -2.01
CA TRP A 391 14.19 16.53 -2.54
C TRP A 391 14.16 16.52 -4.07
N THR A 392 12.99 16.31 -4.64
CA THR A 392 12.75 16.36 -6.09
C THR A 392 11.96 17.62 -6.43
N ASN A 393 12.41 18.39 -7.42
CA ASN A 393 11.65 19.55 -7.91
C ASN A 393 10.39 19.09 -8.64
N LEU A 394 9.22 19.48 -8.12
CA LEU A 394 7.92 19.28 -8.77
C LEU A 394 7.63 20.43 -9.72
N ARG A 395 7.89 21.66 -9.27
CA ARG A 395 7.75 22.87 -10.10
C ARG A 395 8.82 23.90 -9.74
N VAL A 396 9.42 24.48 -10.77
CA VAL A 396 10.44 25.52 -10.66
C VAL A 396 9.84 26.83 -11.14
N HIS A 397 9.96 27.88 -10.33
CA HIS A 397 9.52 29.23 -10.66
C HIS A 397 10.74 30.15 -10.77
N GLU A 398 10.90 30.75 -11.94
CA GLU A 398 11.97 31.72 -12.23
C GLU A 398 11.34 33.05 -12.60
N ASN A 399 11.57 34.06 -11.76
CA ASN A 399 11.00 35.41 -11.91
C ASN A 399 9.47 35.43 -12.14
N ASP A 400 8.74 34.57 -11.42
CA ASP A 400 7.29 34.44 -11.57
C ASP A 400 6.57 35.68 -10.99
N GLN A 401 5.73 36.30 -11.83
CA GLN A 401 5.03 37.56 -11.50
C GLN A 401 3.53 37.36 -11.21
N THR A 402 3.05 36.12 -11.08
CA THR A 402 1.63 35.82 -10.88
C THR A 402 1.09 36.45 -9.60
N VAL A 403 1.87 36.39 -8.51
CA VAL A 403 1.53 37.08 -7.24
C VAL A 403 2.08 38.51 -7.27
N CYS A 404 1.18 39.49 -7.23
CA CYS A 404 1.53 40.92 -7.28
C CYS A 404 0.73 41.81 -6.31
N LYS A 405 -0.20 41.24 -5.54
CA LYS A 405 -1.04 41.96 -4.57
C LYS A 405 -1.00 41.28 -3.19
N PRO A 406 -1.12 42.02 -2.08
CA PRO A 406 -1.26 41.44 -0.76
C PRO A 406 -2.54 40.59 -0.65
N GLY A 407 -2.48 39.46 0.04
CA GLY A 407 -3.63 38.57 0.24
C GLY A 407 -4.07 37.79 -0.99
N GLN A 408 -3.37 37.92 -2.11
CA GLN A 408 -3.71 37.28 -3.38
C GLN A 408 -3.49 35.77 -3.32
N PHE A 409 -4.45 35.01 -3.83
CA PHE A 409 -4.27 33.61 -4.16
C PHE A 409 -3.61 33.46 -5.54
N ALA A 410 -2.79 32.43 -5.66
CA ALA A 410 -2.27 31.97 -6.94
C ALA A 410 -2.11 30.46 -6.87
N SER A 411 -2.39 29.82 -8.00
CA SER A 411 -2.36 28.37 -8.11
C SER A 411 -1.71 27.95 -9.41
N TRP A 412 -1.05 26.80 -9.40
CA TRP A 412 -0.27 26.34 -10.54
C TRP A 412 -0.39 24.83 -10.73
N PRO A 413 -0.54 24.36 -11.99
CA PRO A 413 -0.50 22.93 -12.29
C PRO A 413 0.92 22.38 -12.14
N ILE A 414 1.05 21.13 -11.75
CA ILE A 414 2.31 20.39 -11.74
C ILE A 414 2.21 19.38 -12.87
N ILE A 415 3.08 19.53 -13.87
CA ILE A 415 3.01 18.79 -15.13
C ILE A 415 4.30 18.00 -15.31
N GLY A 416 4.19 16.81 -15.91
CA GLY A 416 5.33 15.97 -16.25
C GLY A 416 5.50 14.77 -15.30
N PRO A 417 6.58 13.99 -15.48
CA PRO A 417 6.74 12.71 -14.80
C PRO A 417 6.84 12.83 -13.28
N ASN A 418 7.29 13.97 -12.76
CA ASN A 418 7.39 14.18 -11.31
C ASN A 418 6.02 14.39 -10.63
N ALA A 419 4.98 14.79 -11.37
CA ALA A 419 3.62 14.91 -10.84
C ALA A 419 2.98 13.54 -10.55
N LEU A 420 3.46 12.49 -11.23
CA LEU A 420 3.01 11.10 -11.09
C LEU A 420 3.81 10.33 -10.03
N ARG A 421 4.74 10.99 -9.33
CA ARG A 421 5.51 10.35 -8.26
C ARG A 421 4.84 10.62 -6.91
N PRO A 422 4.62 9.58 -6.10
CA PRO A 422 4.10 9.76 -4.75
C PRO A 422 5.17 10.34 -3.83
N PHE A 423 4.80 11.36 -3.04
CA PHE A 423 5.65 11.94 -2.00
C PHE A 423 4.87 12.13 -0.71
N ARG A 424 5.58 12.12 0.43
CA ARG A 424 5.02 12.40 1.76
C ARG A 424 5.29 13.84 2.18
N PHE A 425 6.51 14.30 1.97
CA PHE A 425 6.93 15.64 2.37
C PHE A 425 6.87 16.57 1.17
N PHE A 426 6.29 17.74 1.36
CA PHE A 426 6.25 18.81 0.36
C PHE A 426 6.82 20.08 0.96
N ARG A 427 7.69 20.78 0.24
CA ARG A 427 8.16 22.09 0.70
C ARG A 427 8.13 23.12 -0.42
N VAL A 428 7.77 24.33 -0.04
CA VAL A 428 7.94 25.53 -0.86
C VAL A 428 9.20 26.20 -0.37
N VAL A 429 10.22 26.27 -1.22
CA VAL A 429 11.54 26.81 -0.88
C VAL A 429 11.90 27.97 -1.79
N LEU A 430 12.31 29.09 -1.20
CA LEU A 430 12.87 30.22 -1.94
C LEU A 430 14.24 29.85 -2.50
N THR A 431 14.41 30.06 -3.80
CA THR A 431 15.68 29.85 -4.53
C THR A 431 16.37 31.16 -4.89
N GLY A 432 15.71 32.29 -4.63
CA GLY A 432 16.24 33.64 -4.83
C GLY A 432 15.45 34.68 -4.03
N PRO A 433 15.81 35.97 -4.16
CA PRO A 433 15.20 37.03 -3.38
C PRO A 433 13.75 37.30 -3.80
N THR A 434 12.94 37.72 -2.82
CA THR A 434 11.60 38.30 -3.02
C THR A 434 11.70 39.75 -3.48
N THR A 435 10.56 40.41 -3.67
CA THR A 435 10.51 41.86 -3.97
C THR A 435 10.84 42.75 -2.78
N ASP A 436 10.98 42.24 -1.55
CA ASP A 436 11.39 43.03 -0.40
C ASP A 436 12.92 43.18 -0.36
N VAL A 437 13.40 44.43 -0.40
CA VAL A 437 14.83 44.74 -0.33
C VAL A 437 15.37 44.61 1.10
N SER A 438 14.51 44.78 2.11
CA SER A 438 14.94 44.75 3.52
C SER A 438 15.11 43.33 4.03
N ASN A 439 14.17 42.44 3.69
CA ASN A 439 14.20 41.03 4.07
C ASN A 439 13.99 40.14 2.83
N PRO A 440 14.98 40.07 1.92
CA PRO A 440 14.82 39.45 0.61
C PRO A 440 14.54 37.95 0.67
N PHE A 441 14.86 37.28 1.76
CA PHE A 441 14.69 35.83 1.91
C PHE A 441 13.58 35.45 2.91
N ASN A 442 12.58 36.30 3.12
CA ASN A 442 11.38 35.91 3.86
C ASN A 442 10.31 35.35 2.89
N ILE A 443 9.76 34.17 3.20
CA ILE A 443 8.63 33.62 2.47
C ILE A 443 7.32 33.96 3.19
N CYS A 444 6.60 34.94 2.65
CA CYS A 444 5.44 35.55 3.30
C CYS A 444 4.10 35.01 2.75
N ILE A 445 3.73 33.82 3.21
CA ILE A 445 2.48 33.14 2.82
C ILE A 445 1.62 32.83 4.04
N CYS A 446 0.30 32.84 3.86
CA CYS A 446 -0.68 32.54 4.91
C CYS A 446 -1.63 31.39 4.56
N PHE A 447 -1.44 30.73 3.42
CA PHE A 447 -2.18 29.54 3.01
C PHE A 447 -1.35 28.72 2.04
N LEU A 448 -1.42 27.40 2.18
CA LEU A 448 -0.89 26.42 1.23
C LEU A 448 -1.89 25.29 1.11
N GLU A 449 -2.19 24.87 -0.11
CA GLU A 449 -3.04 23.71 -0.38
C GLU A 449 -2.45 22.88 -1.52
N LEU A 450 -2.57 21.55 -1.41
CA LEU A 450 -2.03 20.59 -2.36
C LEU A 450 -3.17 19.76 -2.95
N TYR A 451 -3.04 19.35 -4.21
CA TYR A 451 -4.06 18.64 -4.96
C TYR A 451 -3.44 17.50 -5.76
N GLY A 452 -4.26 16.50 -6.07
CA GLY A 452 -3.86 15.35 -6.86
C GLY A 452 -4.43 14.05 -6.32
N PHE A 453 -3.67 12.98 -6.43
CA PHE A 453 -4.09 11.65 -5.99
C PHE A 453 -3.50 11.36 -4.62
N PHE A 454 -4.33 11.31 -3.59
CA PHE A 454 -3.96 11.20 -2.17
C PHE A 454 -4.27 9.81 -1.60
N HIS A 455 -3.26 9.10 -1.11
CA HIS A 455 -3.37 7.79 -0.46
C HIS A 455 -3.45 7.93 1.04
#